data_AF-A0A537ZNW0-F1
#
_entry.id   AF-A0A537ZNW0-F1
#
_cell.length_a   1.000
_cell.length_b   1.000
_cell.length_c   1.000
_cell.angle_alpha   90.00
_cell.angle_beta   90.00
_cell.angle_gamma   90.00
#
_symmetry.space_group_name_H-M   'P 1'
#
loop_
_entity.id
_entity.type
_entity.pdbx_description
1 polymer ?
#
loop_
_entity_poly.entity_id
_entity_poly.type
_entity_poly.pdbx_seq_one_letter_code
_entity_poly.pdbx_strand_id
1 'polypeptide(L)'
;MRLLPRVGIARRSRSSGCGSRSESTTTTVSSTTDFGAIACSGSITKQLIESSRAAEIQRRLVFRWGTRCEGPDSLTLRDVPSAGLLARRAPAELAAVDLAPARALALIRAAREVAAGRVNPGDPAGDRRLLAIREIGPWTVQCLGLYGRGEPDALPAGDLGFIKLVGGLGGLGRRATVDEVEEFFAPYAPYRGLAGSFVLAAYHKAIATGAPLRLAA
;
A
#
# COMPACT_ATOMS: atom_id res chain seq x y z
N MET A 1 19.76 -40.96 -23.42
CA MET A 1 20.16 -41.79 -22.26
C MET A 1 21.14 -40.95 -21.46
N ARG A 2 20.87 -40.39 -20.27
CA ARG A 2 20.14 -40.89 -19.11
C ARG A 2 19.45 -39.73 -18.37
N LEU A 3 18.21 -39.96 -17.97
CA LEU A 3 17.56 -39.28 -16.84
C LEU A 3 18.28 -39.66 -15.54
N LEU A 4 18.34 -38.73 -14.60
CA LEU A 4 18.69 -38.93 -13.19
C LEU A 4 17.82 -37.97 -12.34
N PRO A 5 17.51 -38.28 -11.06
CA PRO A 5 16.26 -38.96 -10.70
C PRO A 5 15.39 -38.17 -9.71
N ARG A 6 14.11 -38.55 -9.65
CA ARG A 6 13.14 -38.14 -8.61
C ARG A 6 13.57 -38.73 -7.27
N VAL A 7 13.82 -37.88 -6.27
CA VAL A 7 13.97 -38.30 -4.88
C VAL A 7 12.62 -38.13 -4.18
N GLY A 8 12.00 -39.26 -3.87
CA GLY A 8 10.78 -39.35 -3.07
C GLY A 8 11.07 -39.08 -1.60
N ILE A 9 10.24 -38.24 -0.98
CA ILE A 9 10.26 -38.00 0.46
C ILE A 9 9.48 -39.13 1.15
N ALA A 10 10.21 -39.91 1.94
CA ALA A 10 9.69 -40.99 2.75
C ALA A 10 8.79 -40.47 3.88
N ARG A 11 7.59 -41.04 4.00
CA ARG A 11 6.77 -40.96 5.22
C ARG A 11 7.46 -41.74 6.34
N ARG A 12 7.69 -41.10 7.48
CA ARG A 12 7.91 -41.80 8.75
C ARG A 12 6.83 -41.39 9.75
N SER A 13 5.98 -42.35 10.07
CA SER A 13 5.11 -42.38 11.24
C SER A 13 5.95 -42.65 12.50
N ARG A 14 5.79 -41.84 13.55
CA ARG A 14 5.95 -42.29 14.94
C ARG A 14 4.90 -41.63 15.82
N SER A 15 4.16 -42.48 16.50
CA SER A 15 3.20 -42.21 17.55
C SER A 15 3.89 -42.00 18.90
N SER A 16 3.10 -41.44 19.83
CA SER A 16 3.18 -41.54 21.29
C SER A 16 3.85 -40.36 22.02
N GLY A 17 3.04 -39.66 22.83
CA GLY A 17 3.57 -38.81 23.91
C GLY A 17 2.62 -37.69 24.36
N CYS A 18 1.86 -37.96 25.41
CA CYS A 18 1.02 -37.06 26.22
C CYS A 18 1.65 -35.69 26.57
N GLY A 19 0.88 -34.60 26.55
CA GLY A 19 1.31 -33.32 27.14
C GLY A 19 0.41 -32.12 26.80
N SER A 20 -0.45 -31.74 27.75
CA SER A 20 -1.09 -30.42 27.93
C SER A 20 -1.68 -29.69 26.72
N ARG A 21 -3.02 -29.65 26.66
CA ARG A 21 -3.76 -28.62 25.90
C ARG A 21 -3.47 -27.24 26.49
N SER A 22 -2.61 -26.47 25.83
CA SER A 22 -2.76 -25.02 25.78
C SER A 22 -3.41 -24.71 24.44
N GLU A 23 -4.65 -24.24 24.46
CA GLU A 23 -5.26 -23.53 23.33
C GLU A 23 -4.48 -22.23 23.13
N SER A 24 -3.33 -22.35 22.46
CA SER A 24 -2.64 -21.23 21.85
C SER A 24 -3.63 -20.68 20.83
N THR A 25 -4.26 -19.56 21.18
CA THR A 25 -5.06 -18.76 20.25
C THR A 25 -4.07 -18.17 19.26
N THR A 26 -3.63 -18.98 18.31
CA THR A 26 -2.86 -18.57 17.14
C THR A 26 -3.79 -17.68 16.35
N THR A 27 -3.72 -16.38 16.64
CA THR A 27 -4.39 -15.34 15.86
C THR A 27 -3.79 -15.47 14.46
N THR A 28 -4.53 -16.16 13.60
CA THR A 28 -4.13 -16.41 12.22
C THR A 28 -4.12 -15.06 11.52
N VAL A 29 -2.93 -14.57 11.20
CA VAL A 29 -2.74 -13.40 10.34
C VAL A 29 -3.36 -13.75 8.98
N SER A 30 -4.48 -13.11 8.65
CA SER A 30 -5.27 -13.45 7.45
C SER A 30 -4.66 -12.74 6.24
N SER A 31 -3.82 -13.48 5.53
CA SER A 31 -2.64 -13.04 4.78
C SER A 31 -2.86 -12.32 3.43
N THR A 32 -4.01 -11.69 3.16
CA THR A 32 -4.20 -10.93 1.90
C THR A 32 -5.11 -9.70 2.05
N THR A 33 -6.17 -9.81 2.84
CA THR A 33 -7.08 -8.68 3.13
C THR A 33 -6.37 -7.56 3.89
N ASP A 34 -5.40 -7.92 4.74
CA ASP A 34 -4.64 -6.98 5.55
C ASP A 34 -3.69 -6.14 4.69
N PHE A 35 -2.98 -6.71 3.72
CA PHE A 35 -2.09 -5.95 2.81
C PHE A 35 -2.82 -4.93 1.94
N GLY A 36 -3.98 -5.29 1.37
CA GLY A 36 -4.78 -4.33 0.61
C GLY A 36 -5.39 -3.24 1.50
N ALA A 37 -5.73 -3.55 2.76
CA ALA A 37 -6.15 -2.54 3.75
C ALA A 37 -4.99 -1.62 4.17
N ILE A 38 -3.76 -2.14 4.31
CA ILE A 38 -2.51 -1.37 4.52
C ILE A 38 -2.31 -0.39 3.36
N ALA A 39 -2.43 -0.86 2.12
CA ALA A 39 -2.22 -0.03 0.94
C ALA A 39 -3.32 1.02 0.75
N CYS A 40 -4.59 0.70 1.01
CA CYS A 40 -5.70 1.66 1.03
C CYS A 40 -5.53 2.73 2.11
N SER A 41 -5.26 2.32 3.35
CA SER A 41 -4.98 3.25 4.45
C SER A 41 -3.73 4.09 4.14
N GLY A 42 -2.74 3.46 3.53
CA GLY A 42 -1.48 4.07 3.15
C GLY A 42 -1.63 5.12 2.05
N SER A 43 -2.38 4.82 0.98
CA SER A 43 -2.62 5.73 -0.13
C SER A 43 -3.50 6.91 0.30
N ILE A 44 -4.58 6.65 1.06
CA ILE A 44 -5.43 7.71 1.61
C ILE A 44 -4.64 8.63 2.54
N THR A 45 -3.75 8.09 3.39
CA THR A 45 -2.93 8.90 4.29
C THR A 45 -1.88 9.73 3.53
N LYS A 46 -1.30 9.19 2.45
CA LYS A 46 -0.22 9.83 1.67
C LYS A 46 -0.67 10.96 0.75
N GLN A 47 -1.97 11.14 0.50
CA GLN A 47 -2.46 12.18 -0.40
C GLN A 47 -1.89 13.56 -0.03
N LEU A 48 -1.36 14.32 -1.00
CA LEU A 48 -1.03 15.74 -0.88
C LEU A 48 -0.30 16.16 0.43
N ILE A 49 0.56 15.31 0.99
CA ILE A 49 1.43 15.61 2.14
C ILE A 49 2.81 15.03 1.90
N GLU A 50 3.82 15.55 2.60
CA GLU A 50 5.16 14.96 2.55
C GLU A 50 5.16 13.49 3.00
N SER A 51 5.95 12.66 2.33
CA SER A 51 6.06 11.23 2.62
C SER A 51 6.48 10.95 4.07
N SER A 52 7.31 11.83 4.65
CA SER A 52 7.72 11.81 6.07
C SER A 52 6.52 11.98 7.01
N ARG A 53 5.69 12.98 6.76
CA ARG A 53 4.46 13.27 7.53
C ARG A 53 3.43 12.15 7.37
N ALA A 54 3.27 11.59 6.17
CA ALA A 54 2.40 10.44 5.94
C ALA A 54 2.85 9.21 6.75
N ALA A 55 4.16 8.94 6.76
CA ALA A 55 4.73 7.84 7.54
C ALA A 55 4.54 8.06 9.04
N GLU A 56 4.60 9.30 9.53
CA GLU A 56 4.32 9.61 10.93
C GLU A 56 2.86 9.36 11.31
N ILE A 57 1.91 9.82 10.50
CA ILE A 57 0.46 9.55 10.72
C ILE A 57 0.20 8.04 10.72
N GLN A 58 0.78 7.30 9.77
CA GLN A 58 0.68 5.83 9.73
C GLN A 58 1.25 5.17 10.97
N ARG A 59 2.42 5.61 11.45
CA ARG A 59 3.00 5.11 12.71
C ARG A 59 2.07 5.39 13.88
N ARG A 60 1.52 6.59 14.00
CA ARG A 60 0.58 6.94 15.07
C ARG A 60 -0.69 6.08 15.03
N LEU A 61 -1.24 5.81 13.84
CA LEU A 61 -2.36 4.89 13.64
C LEU A 61 -2.03 3.47 14.15
N VAL A 62 -0.89 2.92 13.72
CA VAL A 62 -0.42 1.57 14.11
C VAL A 62 -0.11 1.49 15.60
N PHE A 63 0.54 2.49 16.17
CA PHE A 63 0.85 2.50 17.60
C PHE A 63 -0.41 2.58 18.46
N ARG A 64 -1.39 3.38 18.04
CA ARG A 64 -2.62 3.60 18.79
C ARG A 64 -3.62 2.45 18.67
N TRP A 65 -3.77 1.87 17.48
CA TRP A 65 -4.84 0.90 17.19
C TRP A 65 -4.38 -0.39 16.50
N GLY A 66 -3.08 -0.53 16.20
CA GLY A 66 -2.53 -1.73 15.61
C GLY A 66 -2.52 -2.90 16.58
N THR A 67 -2.93 -4.07 16.08
CA THR A 67 -2.90 -5.33 16.82
C THR A 67 -1.45 -5.69 17.13
N ARG A 68 -1.16 -6.04 18.38
CA ARG A 68 0.18 -6.53 18.76
C ARG A 68 0.33 -7.98 18.31
N CYS A 69 1.43 -8.26 17.63
CA CYS A 69 1.81 -9.58 17.20
C CYS A 69 3.10 -9.96 17.93
N GLU A 70 3.05 -11.01 18.73
CA GLU A 70 4.24 -11.58 19.35
C GLU A 70 4.96 -12.45 18.32
N GLY A 71 6.19 -12.06 17.98
CA GLY A 71 7.08 -12.81 17.13
C GLY A 71 8.00 -13.74 17.93
N PRO A 72 8.80 -14.56 17.24
CA PRO A 72 9.92 -15.27 17.85
C PRO A 72 10.84 -14.29 18.60
N ASP A 73 11.51 -14.77 19.65
CA ASP A 73 12.51 -14.01 20.42
C ASP A 73 11.99 -12.75 21.14
N SER A 74 10.73 -12.76 21.60
CA SER A 74 10.10 -11.63 22.33
C SER A 74 9.97 -10.33 21.51
N LEU A 75 10.16 -10.40 20.19
CA LEU A 75 9.92 -9.26 19.31
C LEU A 75 8.41 -8.97 19.26
N THR A 76 8.01 -7.80 19.76
CA THR A 76 6.62 -7.33 19.63
C THR A 76 6.50 -6.46 18.39
N LEU A 77 5.79 -6.96 17.38
CA LEU A 77 5.42 -6.19 16.20
C LEU A 77 3.99 -5.64 16.35
N ARG A 78 3.64 -4.66 15.53
CA ARG A 78 2.26 -4.17 15.43
C ARG A 78 1.82 -4.22 13.99
N ASP A 79 0.67 -4.85 13.78
CA ASP A 79 -0.01 -4.82 12.49
C ASP A 79 -0.82 -3.53 12.34
N VAL A 80 -1.24 -3.21 11.12
CA VAL A 80 -2.17 -2.10 10.91
C VAL A 80 -3.53 -2.39 11.55
N PRO A 81 -4.28 -1.33 11.92
CA PRO A 81 -5.64 -1.51 12.38
C PRO A 81 -6.52 -2.10 11.27
N SER A 82 -7.30 -3.13 11.62
CA SER A 82 -8.21 -3.78 10.67
C SER A 82 -9.30 -2.83 10.17
N ALA A 83 -9.83 -3.09 8.97
CA ALA A 83 -10.93 -2.32 8.41
C ALA A 83 -12.15 -2.28 9.34
N GLY A 84 -12.46 -3.39 10.02
CA GLY A 84 -13.53 -3.43 11.01
C GLY A 84 -13.31 -2.48 12.20
N LEU A 85 -12.06 -2.35 12.68
CA LEU A 85 -11.72 -1.41 13.74
C LEU A 85 -11.86 0.04 13.27
N LEU A 86 -11.27 0.36 12.11
CA LEU A 86 -11.30 1.70 11.51
C LEU A 86 -12.73 2.16 11.18
N ALA A 87 -13.59 1.26 10.70
CA ALA A 87 -14.99 1.52 10.37
C ALA A 87 -15.82 2.03 11.56
N ARG A 88 -15.39 1.67 12.79
CA ARG A 88 -16.03 2.04 14.07
C ARG A 88 -15.36 3.23 14.77
N ARG A 89 -14.32 3.83 14.19
CA ARG A 89 -13.69 5.04 14.77
C ARG A 89 -14.53 6.27 14.48
N ALA A 90 -14.51 7.22 15.41
CA ALA A 90 -15.04 8.56 15.17
C ALA A 90 -14.04 9.38 14.32
N PRO A 91 -14.51 10.29 13.45
CA PRO A 91 -13.61 11.17 12.68
C PRO A 91 -12.66 11.99 13.57
N ALA A 92 -13.11 12.40 14.76
CA ALA A 92 -12.30 13.13 15.73
C ALA A 92 -11.12 12.30 16.28
N GLU A 93 -11.29 10.97 16.42
CA GLU A 93 -10.19 10.09 16.83
C GLU A 93 -9.10 10.07 15.77
N LEU A 94 -9.47 9.96 14.49
CA LEU A 94 -8.51 9.99 13.38
C LEU A 94 -7.88 11.38 13.22
N ALA A 95 -8.62 12.45 13.47
CA ALA A 95 -8.05 13.80 13.51
C ALA A 95 -7.00 13.95 14.62
N ALA A 96 -7.18 13.27 15.77
CA ALA A 96 -6.22 13.28 16.88
C ALA A 96 -4.89 12.56 16.56
N VAL A 97 -4.80 11.81 15.45
CA VAL A 97 -3.52 11.29 14.91
C VAL A 97 -3.00 12.12 13.73
N ASP A 98 -3.43 13.39 13.64
CA ASP A 98 -3.09 14.37 12.60
C ASP A 98 -3.59 14.03 11.18
N LEU A 99 -4.56 13.13 11.05
CA LEU A 99 -5.20 12.88 9.75
C LEU A 99 -6.20 14.00 9.44
N ALA A 100 -6.08 14.61 8.26
CA ALA A 100 -7.01 15.66 7.82
C ALA A 100 -8.47 15.18 7.89
N PRO A 101 -9.43 16.01 8.35
CA PRO A 101 -10.82 15.59 8.58
C PRO A 101 -11.50 14.93 7.37
N ALA A 102 -11.27 15.47 6.16
CA ALA A 102 -11.82 14.90 4.93
C ALA A 102 -11.28 13.48 4.65
N ARG A 103 -9.98 13.25 4.90
CA ARG A 103 -9.34 11.93 4.73
C ARG A 103 -9.71 10.96 5.82
N ALA A 104 -9.91 11.45 7.06
CA ALA A 104 -10.46 10.64 8.13
C ALA A 104 -11.84 10.08 7.74
N LEU A 105 -12.71 10.93 7.18
CA LEU A 105 -14.01 10.49 6.67
C LEU A 105 -13.88 9.49 5.51
N ALA A 106 -12.98 9.75 4.55
CA ALA A 106 -12.74 8.84 3.44
C ALA A 106 -12.22 7.47 3.90
N LEU A 107 -11.28 7.45 4.85
CA LEU A 107 -10.74 6.23 5.45
C LEU A 107 -11.83 5.43 6.16
N ILE A 108 -12.68 6.08 6.98
CA ILE A 108 -13.81 5.42 7.66
C ILE A 108 -14.79 4.84 6.64
N ARG A 109 -15.12 5.58 5.58
CA ARG A 109 -16.04 5.12 4.52
C ARG A 109 -15.47 3.92 3.80
N ALA A 110 -14.21 3.97 3.36
CA ALA A 110 -13.56 2.84 2.71
C ALA A 110 -13.49 1.62 3.65
N ALA A 111 -13.12 1.84 4.91
CA ALA A 111 -13.09 0.79 5.92
C ALA A 111 -14.46 0.14 6.14
N ARG A 112 -15.56 0.90 6.07
CA ARG A 112 -16.93 0.35 6.14
C ARG A 112 -17.31 -0.49 4.93
N GLU A 113 -16.90 -0.09 3.73
CA GLU A 113 -17.14 -0.89 2.52
C GLU A 113 -16.42 -2.25 2.59
N VAL A 114 -15.20 -2.25 3.13
CA VAL A 114 -14.40 -3.46 3.35
C VAL A 114 -14.94 -4.31 4.49
N ALA A 115 -15.25 -3.71 5.64
CA ALA A 115 -15.78 -4.41 6.80
C ALA A 115 -17.16 -5.05 6.53
N ALA A 116 -17.95 -4.45 5.63
CA ALA A 116 -19.21 -5.03 5.18
C ALA A 116 -19.02 -6.12 4.09
N GLY A 117 -17.78 -6.49 3.76
CA GLY A 117 -17.45 -7.55 2.81
C GLY A 117 -17.77 -7.20 1.36
N ARG A 118 -18.15 -5.96 1.07
CA ARG A 118 -18.64 -5.59 -0.26
C ARG A 118 -17.57 -4.93 -1.14
N VAL A 119 -16.41 -4.58 -0.56
CA VAL A 119 -15.15 -4.34 -1.28
C VAL A 119 -14.10 -5.29 -0.69
N ASN A 120 -13.42 -6.04 -1.54
CA ASN A 120 -12.20 -6.75 -1.15
C ASN A 120 -11.00 -5.96 -1.68
N PRO A 121 -10.13 -5.39 -0.81
CA PRO A 121 -8.95 -4.64 -1.24
C PRO A 121 -7.97 -5.45 -2.11
N GLY A 122 -7.99 -6.78 -2.00
CA GLY A 122 -7.21 -7.69 -2.84
C GLY A 122 -7.80 -7.93 -4.23
N ASP A 123 -8.99 -7.39 -4.53
CA ASP A 123 -9.71 -7.61 -5.79
C ASP A 123 -10.08 -6.27 -6.45
N PRO A 124 -9.64 -6.01 -7.71
CA PRO A 124 -9.98 -4.78 -8.43
C PRO A 124 -11.48 -4.61 -8.71
N ALA A 125 -12.32 -5.64 -8.58
CA ALA A 125 -13.77 -5.54 -8.75
C ALA A 125 -14.41 -4.50 -7.80
N GLY A 126 -13.79 -4.24 -6.65
CA GLY A 126 -14.24 -3.24 -5.67
C GLY A 126 -13.87 -1.79 -6.00
N ASP A 127 -12.99 -1.56 -6.97
CA ASP A 127 -12.37 -0.25 -7.22
C ASP A 127 -13.39 0.83 -7.59
N ARG A 128 -14.42 0.47 -8.39
CA ARG A 128 -15.50 1.40 -8.77
C ARG A 128 -16.23 1.95 -7.55
N ARG A 129 -16.37 1.16 -6.48
CA ARG A 129 -17.02 1.61 -5.25
C ARG A 129 -16.10 2.44 -4.37
N LEU A 130 -14.80 2.15 -4.39
CA LEU A 130 -13.80 3.01 -3.76
C LEU A 130 -13.78 4.39 -4.43
N LEU A 131 -13.80 4.46 -5.77
CA LEU A 131 -13.83 5.72 -6.53
C LEU A 131 -15.09 6.57 -6.28
N ALA A 132 -16.20 5.98 -5.83
CA ALA A 132 -17.40 6.71 -5.47
C ALA A 132 -17.27 7.47 -4.13
N ILE A 133 -16.24 7.16 -3.34
CA ILE A 133 -15.99 7.82 -2.06
C ILE A 133 -15.22 9.12 -2.32
N ARG A 134 -15.80 10.25 -1.91
CA ARG A 134 -15.11 11.55 -1.95
C ARG A 134 -13.72 11.45 -1.28
N GLU A 135 -12.75 12.11 -1.90
CA GLU A 135 -11.30 12.05 -1.60
C GLU A 135 -10.59 10.76 -2.11
N ILE A 136 -11.29 9.74 -2.61
CA ILE A 136 -10.67 8.58 -3.25
C ILE A 136 -10.76 8.74 -4.77
N GLY A 137 -9.64 9.13 -5.38
CA GLY A 137 -9.53 9.30 -6.83
C GLY A 137 -8.75 8.17 -7.52
N PRO A 138 -8.63 8.22 -8.87
CA PRO A 138 -7.90 7.25 -9.66
C PRO A 138 -6.47 7.00 -9.16
N TRP A 139 -5.75 8.03 -8.73
CA TRP A 139 -4.41 7.88 -8.14
C TRP A 139 -4.40 6.94 -6.93
N THR A 140 -5.42 7.03 -6.05
CA THR A 140 -5.48 6.22 -4.82
C THR A 140 -5.71 4.74 -5.14
N VAL A 141 -6.57 4.46 -6.12
CA VAL A 141 -6.85 3.11 -6.61
C VAL A 141 -5.65 2.53 -7.36
N GLN A 142 -4.95 3.32 -8.18
CA GLN A 142 -3.74 2.87 -8.85
C GLN A 142 -2.61 2.56 -7.85
N CYS A 143 -2.49 3.35 -6.77
CA CYS A 143 -1.60 2.99 -5.65
C CYS A 143 -2.02 1.69 -4.96
N LEU A 144 -3.32 1.43 -4.80
CA LEU A 144 -3.82 0.17 -4.26
C LEU A 144 -3.46 -1.00 -5.18
N GLY A 145 -3.66 -0.86 -6.49
CA GLY A 145 -3.26 -1.86 -7.47
C GLY A 145 -1.77 -2.18 -7.39
N LEU A 146 -0.93 -1.15 -7.50
CA LEU A 146 0.52 -1.33 -7.55
C LEU A 146 1.11 -1.84 -6.23
N TYR A 147 0.79 -1.19 -5.10
CA TYR A 147 1.44 -1.46 -3.83
C TYR A 147 0.65 -2.39 -2.90
N GLY A 148 -0.66 -2.52 -3.11
CA GLY A 148 -1.53 -3.39 -2.32
C GLY A 148 -1.77 -4.75 -2.96
N ARG A 149 -2.05 -4.76 -4.27
CA ARG A 149 -2.34 -5.99 -5.02
C ARG A 149 -1.12 -6.52 -5.80
N GLY A 150 -0.07 -5.73 -5.92
CA GLY A 150 1.12 -6.11 -6.69
C GLY A 150 0.88 -6.13 -8.19
N GLU A 151 -0.07 -5.34 -8.69
CA GLU A 151 -0.38 -5.21 -10.11
C GLU A 151 0.73 -4.42 -10.81
N PRO A 152 1.58 -5.05 -11.64
CA PRO A 152 2.76 -4.39 -12.20
C PRO A 152 2.41 -3.31 -13.23
N ASP A 153 1.21 -3.39 -13.82
CA ASP A 153 0.72 -2.42 -14.80
C ASP A 153 -0.01 -1.22 -14.18
N ALA A 154 -0.35 -1.27 -12.89
CA ALA A 154 -1.06 -0.19 -12.22
C ALA A 154 -0.12 1.02 -12.03
N LEU A 155 -0.22 2.03 -12.89
CA LEU A 155 0.61 3.23 -12.86
C LEU A 155 -0.11 4.35 -12.11
N PRO A 156 0.41 4.89 -10.99
CA PRO A 156 -0.17 6.07 -10.35
C PRO A 156 0.11 7.36 -11.14
N ALA A 157 -0.34 7.49 -12.39
CA ALA A 157 0.06 8.56 -13.31
C ALA A 157 -0.18 9.99 -12.78
N GLY A 158 -1.19 10.17 -11.92
CA GLY A 158 -1.46 11.43 -11.22
C GLY A 158 -0.51 11.78 -10.08
N ASP A 159 0.52 10.98 -9.80
CA ASP A 159 1.49 11.26 -8.75
C ASP A 159 2.36 12.45 -9.14
N LEU A 160 2.56 13.37 -8.19
CA LEU A 160 3.40 14.55 -8.44
C LEU A 160 4.85 14.18 -8.77
N GLY A 161 5.35 13.06 -8.26
CA GLY A 161 6.66 12.51 -8.61
C GLY A 161 6.72 12.13 -10.08
N PHE A 162 5.73 11.39 -10.60
CA PHE A 162 5.65 11.04 -12.02
C PHE A 162 5.50 12.27 -12.92
N ILE A 163 4.64 13.20 -12.52
CA ILE A 163 4.42 14.47 -13.25
C ILE A 163 5.71 15.29 -13.38
N LYS A 164 6.52 15.37 -12.32
CA LYS A 164 7.81 16.07 -12.33
C LYS A 164 8.86 15.30 -13.11
N LEU A 165 8.91 13.98 -12.93
CA LEU A 165 9.82 13.08 -13.63
C LEU A 165 9.65 13.22 -15.15
N VAL A 166 8.42 13.03 -15.64
CA VAL A 166 8.12 13.07 -17.07
C VAL A 166 8.29 14.50 -17.61
N GLY A 167 7.89 15.53 -16.84
CA GLY A 167 8.16 16.92 -17.23
C GLY A 167 9.65 17.23 -17.38
N GLY A 168 10.49 16.67 -16.51
CA GLY A 168 11.95 16.82 -16.56
C GLY A 168 12.61 16.01 -17.68
N LEU A 169 12.30 14.71 -17.77
CA LEU A 169 12.87 13.81 -18.78
C LEU A 169 12.38 14.14 -20.20
N GLY A 170 11.14 14.57 -20.34
CA GLY A 170 10.56 15.01 -21.60
C GLY A 170 10.97 16.43 -22.02
N GLY A 171 11.75 17.15 -21.20
CA GLY A 171 12.21 18.50 -21.52
C GLY A 171 11.09 19.53 -21.70
N LEU A 172 9.94 19.33 -21.06
CA LEU A 172 8.73 20.12 -21.31
C LEU A 172 8.83 21.57 -20.83
N GLY A 173 9.81 21.91 -19.98
CA GLY A 173 9.89 23.22 -19.30
C GLY A 173 8.73 23.48 -18.31
N ARG A 174 7.84 22.51 -18.13
CA ARG A 174 6.69 22.54 -17.23
C ARG A 174 6.46 21.16 -16.63
N ARG A 175 5.51 21.08 -15.70
CA ARG A 175 4.98 19.82 -15.21
C ARG A 175 4.23 19.09 -16.33
N ALA A 176 4.40 17.78 -16.41
CA ALA A 176 3.61 16.94 -17.30
C ALA A 176 2.14 16.88 -16.83
N THR A 177 1.24 16.60 -17.76
CA THR A 177 -0.14 16.22 -17.48
C THR A 177 -0.22 14.72 -17.18
N VAL A 178 -1.37 14.26 -16.64
CA VAL A 178 -1.59 12.83 -16.38
C VAL A 178 -1.52 12.02 -17.68
N ASP A 179 -2.10 12.55 -18.76
CA ASP A 179 -2.11 11.88 -20.07
C ASP A 179 -0.70 11.75 -20.65
N GLU A 180 0.14 12.78 -20.50
CA GLU A 180 1.55 12.73 -20.91
C GLU A 180 2.35 11.69 -20.09
N VAL A 181 2.01 11.49 -18.82
CA VAL A 181 2.62 10.43 -18.00
C VAL A 181 2.17 9.05 -18.49
N GLU A 182 0.88 8.87 -18.76
CA GLU A 182 0.35 7.62 -19.32
C GLU A 182 1.00 7.28 -20.67
N GLU A 183 1.14 8.27 -21.55
CA GLU A 183 1.78 8.11 -22.86
C GLU A 183 3.27 7.77 -22.71
N PHE A 184 3.99 8.47 -21.84
CA PHE A 184 5.41 8.21 -21.58
C PHE A 184 5.66 6.77 -21.12
N PHE A 185 4.76 6.24 -20.29
CA PHE A 185 4.87 4.87 -19.78
C PHE A 185 4.19 3.81 -20.65
N ALA A 186 3.36 4.17 -21.63
CA ALA A 186 2.66 3.22 -22.50
C ALA A 186 3.57 2.13 -23.12
N PRO A 187 4.81 2.42 -23.58
CA PRO A 187 5.71 1.41 -24.13
C PRO A 187 6.16 0.33 -23.12
N TYR A 188 5.99 0.57 -21.82
CA TYR A 188 6.39 -0.36 -20.77
C TYR A 188 5.27 -1.33 -20.36
N ALA A 189 4.11 -1.31 -21.03
CA ALA A 189 3.06 -2.29 -20.80
C ALA A 189 3.58 -3.73 -21.03
N PRO A 190 3.20 -4.72 -20.20
CA PRO A 190 2.24 -4.68 -19.09
C PRO A 190 2.88 -4.41 -17.70
N TYR A 191 3.97 -3.64 -17.65
CA TYR A 191 4.75 -3.37 -16.44
C TYR A 191 4.87 -1.87 -16.14
N ARG A 192 3.90 -1.06 -16.54
CA ARG A 192 3.99 0.42 -16.46
C ARG A 192 4.25 0.93 -15.05
N GLY A 193 3.48 0.46 -14.06
CA GLY A 193 3.64 0.83 -12.66
C GLY A 193 4.98 0.39 -12.06
N LEU A 194 5.44 -0.80 -12.44
CA LEU A 194 6.73 -1.32 -11.99
C LEU A 194 7.90 -0.52 -12.60
N ALA A 195 7.89 -0.32 -13.91
CA ALA A 195 8.89 0.52 -14.61
C ALA A 195 8.91 1.94 -14.03
N GLY A 196 7.72 2.53 -13.84
CA GLY A 196 7.57 3.83 -13.20
C GLY A 196 8.20 3.87 -11.81
N SER A 197 7.98 2.87 -10.97
CA SER A 197 8.55 2.81 -9.62
C SER A 197 10.08 2.83 -9.62
N PHE A 198 10.71 2.08 -10.54
CA PHE A 198 12.17 2.08 -10.67
C PHE A 198 12.73 3.42 -11.16
N VAL A 199 12.14 3.98 -12.22
CA VAL A 199 12.59 5.25 -12.79
C VAL A 199 12.40 6.39 -11.79
N LEU A 200 11.27 6.42 -11.08
CA LEU A 200 10.99 7.43 -10.06
C LEU A 200 11.98 7.34 -8.88
N ALA A 201 12.31 6.13 -8.43
CA ALA A 201 13.31 5.93 -7.38
C ALA A 201 14.71 6.43 -7.82
N ALA A 202 15.11 6.12 -9.06
CA ALA A 202 16.37 6.60 -9.63
C ALA A 202 16.39 8.14 -9.74
N TYR A 203 15.29 8.76 -10.16
CA TYR A 203 15.15 10.21 -10.28
C TYR A 203 15.22 10.93 -8.94
N HIS A 204 14.54 10.42 -7.90
CA HIS A 204 14.65 10.98 -6.55
C HIS A 204 16.09 10.91 -6.03
N LYS A 205 16.79 9.79 -6.27
CA LYS A 205 18.21 9.66 -5.91
C LYS A 205 19.07 10.66 -6.65
N ALA A 206 18.86 10.82 -7.96
CA ALA A 206 19.60 11.76 -8.79
C ALA A 206 19.40 13.22 -8.33
N ILE A 207 18.17 13.64 -8.02
CA ILE A 207 17.88 14.98 -7.48
C ILE A 207 18.55 15.17 -6.13
N ALA A 208 18.48 14.19 -5.23
CA ALA A 208 19.08 14.29 -3.90
C ALA A 208 20.61 14.45 -3.95
N THR A 209 21.26 13.88 -4.98
CA THR A 209 22.70 14.00 -5.21
C THR A 209 23.08 15.18 -6.11
N GLY A 210 22.11 15.82 -6.76
CA GLY A 210 22.36 16.93 -7.69
C GLY A 210 22.65 18.24 -6.95
N ALA A 211 23.39 19.13 -7.62
CA ALA A 211 23.49 20.52 -7.16
C ALA A 211 22.07 21.12 -7.04
N PRO A 212 21.77 21.92 -6.00
CA PRO A 212 20.43 22.49 -5.82
C PRO A 212 20.03 23.24 -7.08
N LEU A 213 18.82 22.93 -7.59
CA LEU A 213 18.26 23.64 -8.73
C LEU A 213 18.21 25.12 -8.38
N ARG A 214 19.01 25.94 -9.07
CA ARG A 214 18.89 27.40 -9.00
C ARG A 214 17.50 27.74 -9.51
N LEU A 215 16.57 27.98 -8.60
CA LEU A 215 15.31 28.63 -8.94
C LEU A 215 15.71 30.00 -9.50
N ALA A 216 15.43 30.22 -10.79
CA ALA A 216 15.57 31.53 -11.40
C ALA A 216 14.69 32.51 -10.59
N ALA A 217 15.29 33.63 -10.19
CA ALA A 217 14.67 34.69 -9.40
C ALA A 217 13.57 35.41 -10.18
#